data_AF-M0E2A2-F1
#
_entry.id   AF-M0E2A2-F1
#
_cell.length_a   1.000
_cell.length_b   1.000
_cell.length_c   1.000
_cell.angle_alpha   90.00
_cell.angle_beta   90.00
_cell.angle_gamma   90.00
#
_symmetry.space_group_name_H-M   'P 1'
#
loop_
_entity.id
_entity.type
_entity.pdbx_description
1 polymer ?
#
loop_
_entity_poly.entity_id
_entity_poly.type
_entity_poly.pdbx_seq_one_letter_code
_entity_poly.pdbx_strand_id
1 'polypeptide(L)'
;MYPYIHLGNGYHNIRRKAVDRSIDRAIQNIQIESFSEEDDKNIRNTLSHDFRRLLAPRFGGDQFVGDDPREVEGVSLIRDPKLDSHKTSLSEDRSAIIASDIEDFLKRSDIINNLNDFSFNKIVYTENGSKHEVPYEFMGDGFKSIIGCLWHLFDNRTTENVLLLEEPDVHMHPGYVEKLIRQLIKLAKEENIQLFITTHNLDMIEGFLSDPLEESHGEYLRSNFQIIQMTGKIHRELGYEQGKEEVQELNSDLRGI
;
A
#
# COMPACT_ATOMS: atom_id res chain seq x y z
N MET A 1 19.72 -21.72 8.72
CA MET A 1 19.20 -20.51 8.06
C MET A 1 18.42 -19.76 9.13
N TYR A 2 19.01 -18.70 9.70
CA TYR A 2 18.40 -18.04 10.86
C TYR A 2 17.15 -17.28 10.41
N PRO A 3 15.99 -17.50 11.04
CA PRO A 3 14.76 -16.80 10.70
C PRO A 3 14.92 -15.33 11.10
N TYR A 4 14.36 -14.44 10.29
CA TYR A 4 14.26 -13.01 10.56
C TYR A 4 13.68 -12.78 11.96
N ILE A 5 14.39 -12.02 12.80
CA ILE A 5 13.92 -11.71 14.15
C ILE A 5 13.31 -10.31 14.10
N HIS A 6 11.98 -10.25 14.08
CA HIS A 6 11.24 -9.03 14.31
C HIS A 6 11.32 -8.67 15.80
N LEU A 7 12.02 -7.60 16.13
CA LEU A 7 12.34 -7.27 17.51
C LEU A 7 11.25 -6.48 18.24
N GLY A 8 10.21 -6.00 17.54
CA GLY A 8 9.12 -5.30 18.22
C GLY A 8 9.60 -4.08 18.99
N ASN A 9 8.93 -3.84 20.12
CA ASN A 9 9.35 -2.90 21.16
C ASN A 9 10.73 -3.23 21.78
N GLY A 10 11.23 -4.46 21.60
CA GLY A 10 12.55 -4.90 22.06
C GLY A 10 13.71 -4.28 21.27
N TYR A 11 13.45 -3.82 20.04
CA TYR A 11 14.45 -3.17 19.18
C TYR A 11 15.10 -1.98 19.87
N HIS A 12 14.30 -1.09 20.47
CA HIS A 12 14.81 0.09 21.16
C HIS A 12 15.71 -0.26 22.35
N ASN A 13 15.38 -1.33 23.09
CA ASN A 13 16.16 -1.73 24.25
C ASN A 13 17.51 -2.36 23.86
N ILE A 14 17.50 -3.21 22.82
CA ILE A 14 18.72 -3.81 22.26
C ILE A 14 19.60 -2.72 21.65
N ARG A 15 19.01 -1.83 20.84
CA ARG A 15 19.70 -0.69 20.22
C ARG A 15 20.37 0.19 21.26
N ARG A 16 19.65 0.58 22.31
CA ARG A 16 20.22 1.40 23.40
C ARG A 16 21.43 0.71 24.02
N LYS A 17 21.30 -0.56 24.41
CA LYS A 17 22.42 -1.33 25.01
C LYS A 17 23.61 -1.50 24.06
N ALA A 18 23.36 -1.67 22.77
CA ALA A 18 24.41 -1.79 21.76
C ALA A 18 25.16 -0.47 21.55
N VAL A 19 24.44 0.65 21.47
CA VAL A 19 25.00 2.01 21.39
C VAL A 19 25.83 2.30 22.63
N ASP A 20 25.28 2.12 23.83
CA ASP A 20 25.94 2.43 25.10
C ASP A 20 27.24 1.63 25.25
N ARG A 21 27.20 0.31 24.98
CA ARG A 21 28.41 -0.53 25.01
C ARG A 21 29.45 -0.15 23.96
N SER A 22 29.03 0.32 22.80
CA SER A 22 29.94 0.74 21.72
C SER A 22 30.64 2.05 22.08
N ILE A 23 29.91 2.99 22.71
CA ILE A 23 30.47 4.23 23.25
C ILE A 23 31.49 3.90 24.34
N ASP A 24 31.14 3.05 25.31
CA ASP A 24 32.03 2.68 26.41
C ASP A 24 33.31 2.02 25.89
N ARG A 25 33.20 1.11 24.91
CA ARG A 25 34.37 0.50 24.27
C ARG A 25 35.21 1.50 23.47
N ALA A 26 34.58 2.42 22.75
CA ALA A 26 35.28 3.44 21.99
C ALA A 26 36.08 4.35 22.93
N ILE A 27 35.48 4.79 24.04
CA ILE A 27 36.14 5.61 25.05
C ILE A 27 37.30 4.86 25.71
N GLN A 28 37.11 3.58 26.06
CA GLN A 28 38.18 2.74 26.63
C GLN A 28 39.36 2.53 25.67
N ASN A 29 39.10 2.45 24.36
CA ASN A 29 40.14 2.30 23.34
C ASN A 29 40.85 3.60 23.00
N ILE A 30 40.25 4.76 23.28
CA ILE A 30 40.90 6.06 23.20
C ILE A 30 41.84 6.15 24.42
N GLN A 31 43.03 5.55 24.31
CA GLN A 31 44.11 5.72 25.27
C GLN A 31 44.63 7.17 25.19
N ILE A 32 44.04 8.09 25.95
CA ILE A 32 44.51 9.46 26.07
C ILE A 32 44.50 9.88 27.55
N GLU A 33 45.62 10.42 28.01
CA GLU A 33 45.85 10.88 29.37
C GLU A 33 45.01 12.15 29.67
N SER A 34 44.19 12.07 30.73
CA SER A 34 43.42 13.13 31.40
C SER A 34 42.50 13.99 30.53
N PHE A 35 41.23 13.59 30.43
CA PHE A 35 40.13 14.49 30.07
C PHE A 35 39.64 15.25 31.31
N SER A 36 39.17 16.49 31.13
CA SER A 36 38.27 17.11 32.11
C SER A 36 36.90 16.41 32.08
N GLU A 37 36.10 16.51 33.15
CA GLU A 37 34.73 15.96 33.15
C GLU A 37 33.86 16.53 32.01
N GLU A 38 34.17 17.74 31.57
CA GLU A 38 33.47 18.44 30.50
C GLU A 38 33.81 17.86 29.12
N ASP A 39 35.07 17.48 28.91
CA ASP A 39 35.53 16.84 27.67
C ASP A 39 34.95 15.43 27.50
N ASP A 40 34.88 14.64 28.58
CA ASP A 40 34.28 13.29 28.54
C ASP A 40 32.81 13.34 28.15
N LYS A 41 32.07 14.32 28.68
CA LYS A 41 30.66 14.54 28.37
C LYS A 41 30.46 14.95 26.90
N ASN A 42 31.32 15.81 26.37
CA ASN A 42 31.25 16.25 24.98
C ASN A 42 31.61 15.14 24.00
N ILE A 43 32.62 14.32 24.32
CA ILE A 43 33.00 13.14 23.53
C ILE A 43 31.89 12.10 23.53
N ARG A 44 31.31 11.80 24.71
CA ARG A 44 30.15 10.90 24.81
C ARG A 44 28.97 11.37 23.98
N ASN A 45 28.65 12.66 24.02
CA ASN A 45 27.53 13.21 23.25
C ASN A 45 27.77 13.09 21.73
N THR A 46 29.00 13.39 21.28
CA THR A 46 29.39 13.27 19.87
C THR A 46 29.35 11.83 19.39
N LEU A 47 29.97 10.91 20.13
CA LEU A 47 29.95 9.47 19.82
C LEU A 47 28.53 8.91 19.85
N SER A 48 27.71 9.31 20.83
CA SER A 48 26.32 8.89 20.91
C SER A 48 25.52 9.33 19.69
N HIS A 49 25.70 10.56 19.23
CA HIS A 49 25.06 11.05 18.03
C HIS A 49 25.49 10.26 16.78
N ASP A 50 26.79 9.99 16.64
CA ASP A 50 27.34 9.29 15.48
C ASP A 50 26.96 7.81 15.44
N PHE A 51 27.06 7.10 16.57
CA PHE A 51 26.61 5.70 16.67
C PHE A 51 25.09 5.58 16.48
N ARG A 52 24.30 6.52 17.00
CA ARG A 52 22.86 6.52 16.78
C ARG A 52 22.50 6.70 15.31
N ARG A 53 23.29 7.48 14.57
CA ARG A 53 23.11 7.73 13.14
C ARG A 53 23.58 6.55 12.28
N LEU A 54 24.67 5.89 12.65
CA LEU A 54 25.13 4.63 12.03
C LEU A 54 24.13 3.49 12.23
N LEU A 55 23.50 3.44 13.39
CA LEU A 55 22.51 2.42 13.78
C LEU A 55 21.06 2.90 13.57
N ALA A 56 20.83 3.94 12.76
CA ALA A 56 19.50 4.38 12.33
C ALA A 56 19.40 4.23 10.81
N PRO A 57 18.57 3.31 10.29
CA PRO A 57 18.28 3.27 8.86
C PRO A 57 17.56 4.57 8.46
N ARG A 58 17.91 5.12 7.29
CA ARG A 58 17.39 6.43 6.84
C ARG A 58 15.96 6.41 6.31
N PHE A 59 15.31 5.25 6.18
CA PHE A 59 13.90 5.16 5.81
C PHE A 59 13.32 3.85 6.34
N GLY A 60 12.15 3.92 7.01
CA GLY A 60 11.15 2.83 7.18
C GLY A 60 11.57 1.48 7.80
N GLY A 61 12.86 1.25 8.06
CA GLY A 61 13.39 -0.02 8.56
C GLY A 61 13.25 -0.14 10.07
N ASP A 62 12.02 -0.12 10.58
CA ASP A 62 11.78 -0.47 11.97
C ASP A 62 11.68 -2.00 12.11
N GLN A 63 12.54 -2.53 12.99
CA GLN A 63 12.41 -3.81 13.70
C GLN A 63 13.00 -5.09 13.08
N PHE A 64 13.68 -5.01 11.94
CA PHE A 64 14.37 -6.18 11.34
C PHE A 64 15.90 -6.09 11.45
N VAL A 65 16.54 -7.24 11.70
CA VAL A 65 18.01 -7.40 11.62
C VAL A 65 18.30 -8.40 10.51
N GLY A 66 18.84 -7.95 9.37
CA GLY A 66 19.25 -8.80 8.25
C GLY A 66 19.21 -8.12 6.88
N ASP A 67 19.52 -8.90 5.84
CA ASP A 67 19.28 -8.56 4.43
C ASP A 67 17.76 -8.45 4.16
N ASP A 68 17.39 -7.78 3.06
CA ASP A 68 15.99 -7.67 2.61
C ASP A 68 15.26 -9.04 2.67
N PRO A 69 13.95 -9.07 2.98
CA PRO A 69 13.19 -10.31 2.97
C PRO A 69 13.35 -11.00 1.62
N ARG A 70 13.46 -12.33 1.63
CA ARG A 70 13.59 -13.08 0.39
C ARG A 70 12.42 -12.78 -0.52
N GLU A 71 12.74 -12.49 -1.77
CA GLU A 71 11.79 -12.53 -2.86
C GLU A 71 11.18 -13.94 -2.89
N VAL A 72 9.88 -14.00 -2.65
CA VAL A 72 9.09 -15.22 -2.78
C VAL A 72 8.56 -15.24 -4.20
N GLU A 73 8.75 -16.35 -4.91
CA GLU A 73 8.21 -16.51 -6.26
C GLU A 73 6.69 -16.30 -6.24
N GLY A 74 6.20 -15.36 -7.07
CA GLY A 74 4.79 -14.96 -7.07
C GLY A 74 4.40 -13.99 -5.94
N VAL A 75 5.35 -13.27 -5.35
CA VAL A 75 5.07 -12.15 -4.43
C VAL A 75 5.93 -10.94 -4.82
N SER A 76 5.28 -9.91 -5.37
CA SER A 76 5.91 -8.64 -5.71
C SER A 76 5.45 -7.52 -4.78
N LEU A 77 6.40 -6.77 -4.22
CA LEU A 77 6.10 -5.57 -3.42
C LEU A 77 6.09 -4.33 -4.34
N ILE A 78 4.91 -3.77 -4.55
CA ILE A 78 4.73 -2.52 -5.30
C ILE A 78 4.64 -1.37 -4.30
N ARG A 79 5.73 -0.63 -4.11
CA ARG A 79 5.81 0.48 -3.13
C ARG A 79 5.19 1.79 -3.63
N ASP A 80 5.16 1.99 -4.94
CA ASP A 80 4.54 3.16 -5.57
C ASP A 80 3.87 2.69 -6.85
N PRO A 81 2.55 2.38 -6.80
CA PRO A 81 1.84 1.95 -7.98
C PRO A 81 1.69 3.10 -8.98
N LYS A 82 1.98 4.37 -8.63
CA LYS A 82 1.77 5.48 -9.56
C LYS A 82 2.65 5.30 -10.80
N LEU A 83 2.02 4.94 -11.91
CA LEU A 83 2.71 4.84 -13.18
C LEU A 83 2.93 6.26 -13.73
N ASP A 84 4.18 6.69 -13.75
CA ASP A 84 4.62 7.92 -14.39
C ASP A 84 4.84 7.67 -15.89
N SER A 85 4.27 8.53 -16.73
CA SER A 85 4.44 8.52 -18.20
C SER A 85 5.92 8.57 -18.60
N HIS A 86 6.78 9.12 -17.74
CA HIS A 86 8.22 9.25 -17.97
C HIS A 86 9.08 8.13 -17.38
N LYS A 87 8.54 7.27 -16.49
CA LYS A 87 9.26 6.14 -15.88
C LYS A 87 8.96 4.79 -16.54
N THR A 88 7.98 4.73 -17.43
CA THR A 88 7.84 3.60 -18.35
C THR A 88 8.97 3.68 -19.35
N SER A 89 10.10 3.04 -19.03
CA SER A 89 11.13 2.77 -20.02
C SER A 89 10.47 1.98 -21.14
N LEU A 90 10.22 2.66 -22.26
CA LEU A 90 9.76 2.16 -23.56
C LEU A 90 10.76 1.16 -24.20
N SER A 91 11.53 0.44 -23.38
CA SER A 91 12.51 -0.57 -23.76
C SER A 91 12.05 -2.00 -23.48
N GLU A 92 10.83 -2.21 -22.99
CA GLU A 92 10.27 -3.55 -22.81
C GLU A 92 9.33 -3.91 -23.98
N ASP A 93 9.64 -5.00 -24.67
CA ASP A 93 9.00 -5.49 -25.91
C ASP A 93 7.47 -5.72 -25.83
N ARG A 94 6.82 -5.46 -24.69
CA ARG A 94 5.38 -5.72 -24.43
C ARG A 94 4.58 -4.55 -23.90
N SER A 95 5.16 -3.37 -23.70
CA SER A 95 4.44 -2.21 -23.13
C SER A 95 3.17 -1.85 -23.91
N ALA A 96 3.19 -2.00 -25.24
CA ALA A 96 2.02 -1.75 -26.09
C ALA A 96 0.90 -2.79 -25.90
N ILE A 97 1.26 -4.05 -25.61
CA ILE A 97 0.29 -5.13 -25.35
C ILE A 97 -0.39 -4.86 -24.00
N ILE A 98 0.39 -4.58 -22.95
CA ILE A 98 -0.14 -4.27 -21.62
C ILE A 98 -1.04 -3.03 -21.68
N ALA A 99 -0.63 -1.98 -22.42
CA ALA A 99 -1.47 -0.80 -22.61
C ALA A 99 -2.83 -1.14 -23.27
N SER A 100 -2.82 -2.05 -24.26
CA SER A 100 -4.04 -2.56 -24.91
C SER A 100 -4.92 -3.35 -23.93
N ASP A 101 -4.34 -4.22 -23.12
CA ASP A 101 -5.08 -5.03 -22.14
C ASP A 101 -5.71 -4.12 -21.06
N ILE A 102 -4.98 -3.09 -20.62
CA ILE A 102 -5.50 -2.05 -19.72
C ILE A 102 -6.66 -1.31 -20.40
N GLU A 103 -6.51 -0.87 -21.65
CA GLU A 103 -7.58 -0.17 -22.38
C GLU A 103 -8.84 -1.03 -22.49
N ASP A 104 -8.69 -2.32 -22.83
CA ASP A 104 -9.80 -3.27 -22.91
C ASP A 104 -10.47 -3.49 -21.55
N PHE A 105 -9.69 -3.55 -20.47
CA PHE A 105 -10.23 -3.56 -19.11
C PHE A 105 -10.98 -2.27 -18.79
N LEU A 106 -10.42 -1.10 -19.09
CA LEU A 106 -11.05 0.21 -18.81
C LEU A 106 -12.37 0.39 -19.55
N LYS A 107 -12.45 -0.06 -20.81
CA LYS A 107 -13.69 -0.01 -21.62
C LYS A 107 -14.78 -0.94 -21.07
N ARG A 108 -14.42 -2.14 -20.60
CA ARG A 108 -15.36 -3.11 -20.00
C ARG A 108 -15.80 -2.71 -18.60
N SER A 109 -14.94 -2.02 -17.86
CA SER A 109 -15.15 -1.69 -16.45
C SER A 109 -15.98 -0.43 -16.21
N ASP A 110 -16.15 0.43 -17.23
CA ASP A 110 -16.84 1.73 -17.18
C ASP A 110 -16.27 2.69 -16.11
N ILE A 111 -14.95 2.62 -15.88
CA ILE A 111 -14.25 3.54 -14.96
C ILE A 111 -14.33 4.97 -15.48
N ILE A 112 -14.07 5.10 -16.79
CA ILE A 112 -14.23 6.33 -17.56
C ILE A 112 -15.42 6.12 -18.48
N ASN A 113 -16.49 6.87 -18.21
CA ASN A 113 -17.71 6.80 -18.99
C ASN A 113 -17.40 7.11 -20.47
N ASN A 114 -17.86 6.24 -21.38
CA ASN A 114 -17.67 6.37 -22.83
C ASN A 114 -16.20 6.56 -23.23
N LEU A 115 -15.27 5.83 -22.61
CA LEU A 115 -13.88 5.78 -23.03
C LEU A 115 -13.78 5.29 -24.49
N ASN A 116 -13.10 6.09 -25.33
CA ASN A 116 -12.79 5.71 -26.71
C ASN A 116 -11.40 5.10 -26.84
N ASP A 117 -10.41 5.70 -26.18
CA ASP A 117 -8.99 5.40 -26.35
C ASP A 117 -8.22 5.72 -25.06
N PHE A 118 -7.24 4.89 -24.72
CA PHE A 118 -6.38 5.06 -23.55
C PHE A 118 -4.91 4.91 -23.94
N SER A 119 -4.09 5.84 -23.47
CA SER A 119 -2.64 5.74 -23.50
C SER A 119 -2.05 6.41 -22.26
N PHE A 120 -0.80 6.09 -21.95
CA PHE A 120 -0.04 6.75 -20.88
C PHE A 120 0.28 8.22 -21.16
N ASN A 121 -0.08 8.74 -22.34
CA ASN A 121 0.04 10.15 -22.67
C ASN A 121 -1.30 10.87 -22.54
N LYS A 122 -2.37 10.28 -23.05
CA LYS A 122 -3.70 10.89 -23.09
C LYS A 122 -4.83 9.87 -23.08
N ILE A 123 -5.99 10.37 -22.67
CA ILE A 123 -7.24 9.63 -22.58
C ILE A 123 -8.26 10.34 -23.45
N VAL A 124 -9.00 9.59 -24.27
CA VAL A 124 -10.07 10.13 -25.12
C VAL A 124 -11.40 9.53 -24.71
N TYR A 125 -12.38 10.36 -24.40
CA TYR A 125 -13.73 9.93 -24.02
C TYR A 125 -14.80 10.76 -24.73
N THR A 126 -16.04 10.26 -24.74
CA THR A 126 -17.17 10.97 -25.36
C THR A 126 -18.14 11.46 -24.31
N GLU A 127 -18.42 12.76 -24.33
CA GLU A 127 -19.39 13.40 -23.46
C GLU A 127 -20.31 14.29 -24.31
N ASN A 128 -21.62 14.17 -24.10
CA ASN A 128 -22.64 14.93 -24.86
C ASN A 128 -22.48 14.84 -26.39
N GLY A 129 -22.03 13.68 -26.89
CA GLY A 129 -21.81 13.43 -28.33
C GLY A 129 -20.52 14.04 -28.91
N SER A 130 -19.70 14.71 -28.09
CA SER A 130 -18.42 15.28 -28.49
C SER A 130 -17.26 14.47 -27.91
N LYS A 131 -16.18 14.33 -28.69
CA LYS A 131 -14.94 13.69 -28.20
C LYS A 131 -14.09 14.72 -27.46
N HIS A 132 -13.63 14.34 -26.28
CA HIS A 132 -12.74 15.12 -25.43
C HIS A 132 -11.45 14.33 -25.20
N GLU A 133 -10.33 15.04 -25.11
CA GLU A 133 -9.06 14.47 -24.71
C GLU A 133 -8.51 15.14 -23.45
N VAL A 134 -7.94 14.34 -22.56
CA VAL A 134 -7.30 14.79 -21.31
C VAL A 134 -5.92 14.16 -21.22
N PRO A 135 -4.85 14.96 -21.00
CA PRO A 135 -3.52 14.41 -20.70
C PRO A 135 -3.57 13.49 -19.48
N TYR A 136 -2.93 12.33 -19.57
CA TYR A 136 -2.88 11.33 -18.49
C TYR A 136 -2.31 11.94 -17.20
N GLU A 137 -1.36 12.87 -17.32
CA GLU A 137 -0.76 13.59 -16.19
C GLU A 137 -1.78 14.41 -15.39
N PHE A 138 -2.89 14.82 -16.00
CA PHE A 138 -3.95 15.57 -15.32
C PHE A 138 -4.97 14.66 -14.64
N MET A 139 -4.87 13.35 -14.81
CA MET A 139 -5.71 12.41 -14.10
C MET A 139 -5.37 12.41 -12.61
N GLY A 140 -6.41 12.24 -11.79
CA GLY A 140 -6.26 12.15 -10.34
C GLY A 140 -5.39 10.97 -9.93
N ASP A 141 -4.70 11.11 -8.80
CA ASP A 141 -3.75 10.11 -8.30
C ASP A 141 -4.37 8.73 -8.12
N GLY A 142 -5.64 8.65 -7.70
CA GLY A 142 -6.35 7.37 -7.59
C GLY A 142 -6.50 6.64 -8.92
N PHE A 143 -6.75 7.36 -10.02
CA PHE A 143 -6.78 6.75 -11.36
C PHE A 143 -5.40 6.22 -11.75
N LYS A 144 -4.34 7.01 -11.51
CA LYS A 144 -2.95 6.59 -11.80
C LYS A 144 -2.53 5.37 -10.99
N SER A 145 -2.95 5.27 -9.73
CA SER A 145 -2.72 4.09 -8.88
C SER A 145 -3.42 2.85 -9.43
N ILE A 146 -4.68 2.97 -9.88
CA ILE A 146 -5.42 1.85 -10.50
C ILE A 146 -4.70 1.35 -11.76
N ILE A 147 -4.31 2.28 -12.65
CA ILE A 147 -3.56 1.94 -13.86
C ILE A 147 -2.23 1.26 -13.52
N GLY A 148 -1.57 1.73 -12.47
CA GLY A 148 -0.40 1.12 -11.86
C GLY A 148 -0.58 -0.35 -11.47
N CYS A 149 -1.63 -0.63 -10.72
CA CYS A 149 -1.98 -1.98 -10.32
C CYS A 149 -2.27 -2.86 -11.54
N LEU A 150 -3.08 -2.37 -12.49
CA LEU A 150 -3.41 -3.12 -13.71
C LEU A 150 -2.18 -3.42 -14.56
N TRP A 151 -1.23 -2.49 -14.65
CA TRP A 151 0.04 -2.70 -15.34
C TRP A 151 0.81 -3.90 -14.78
N HIS A 152 0.94 -3.98 -13.45
CA HIS A 152 1.67 -5.09 -12.81
C HIS A 152 0.93 -6.42 -12.93
N LEU A 153 -0.41 -6.40 -12.96
CA LEU A 153 -1.23 -7.59 -13.11
C LEU A 153 -1.21 -8.15 -14.54
N PHE A 154 -1.28 -7.29 -15.55
CA PHE A 154 -1.25 -7.70 -16.96
C PHE A 154 0.16 -7.90 -17.51
N ASP A 155 1.19 -7.51 -16.75
CA ASP A 155 2.55 -7.95 -17.04
C ASP A 155 2.66 -9.45 -16.78
N ASN A 156 2.36 -10.24 -17.82
CA ASN A 156 2.33 -11.72 -17.91
C ASN A 156 3.62 -12.45 -17.47
N ARG A 157 4.56 -11.75 -16.83
CA ARG A 157 5.73 -12.29 -16.15
C ARG A 157 5.41 -12.78 -14.73
N THR A 158 4.25 -12.43 -14.17
CA THR A 158 3.87 -12.76 -12.80
C THR A 158 2.78 -13.84 -12.76
N THR A 159 3.01 -14.91 -12.00
CA THR A 159 1.99 -15.91 -11.63
C THR A 159 1.28 -15.50 -10.33
N GLU A 160 1.12 -14.20 -10.13
CA GLU A 160 0.75 -13.59 -8.86
C GLU A 160 -0.78 -13.58 -8.72
N ASN A 161 -1.30 -14.51 -7.91
CA ASN A 161 -2.72 -14.57 -7.59
C ASN A 161 -3.07 -13.78 -6.33
N VAL A 162 -2.12 -13.04 -5.76
CA VAL A 162 -2.29 -12.32 -4.49
C VAL A 162 -1.77 -10.90 -4.64
N LEU A 163 -2.61 -9.92 -4.33
CA LEU A 163 -2.27 -8.50 -4.40
C LEU A 163 -2.51 -7.85 -3.04
N LEU A 164 -1.46 -7.24 -2.49
CA LEU A 164 -1.50 -6.48 -1.25
C LEU A 164 -1.55 -4.99 -1.61
N LEU A 165 -2.61 -4.31 -1.20
CA LEU A 165 -2.83 -2.89 -1.42
C LEU A 165 -2.75 -2.16 -0.09
N GLU A 166 -1.71 -1.33 0.06
CA GLU A 166 -1.61 -0.44 1.22
C GLU A 166 -2.37 0.86 0.94
N GLU A 167 -3.41 1.12 1.76
CA GLU A 167 -4.20 2.36 1.75
C GLU A 167 -4.55 2.87 0.33
N PRO A 168 -5.13 2.04 -0.56
CA PRO A 168 -5.32 2.39 -1.97
C PRO A 168 -6.32 3.53 -2.20
N ASP A 169 -7.09 3.88 -1.18
CA ASP A 169 -8.11 4.91 -1.17
C ASP A 169 -7.60 6.28 -0.67
N VAL A 170 -6.34 6.36 -0.23
CA VAL A 170 -5.76 7.58 0.33
C VAL A 170 -5.67 8.69 -0.73
N HIS A 171 -6.17 9.87 -0.35
CA HIS A 171 -6.37 11.05 -1.21
C HIS A 171 -7.44 10.89 -2.31
N MET A 172 -8.31 9.87 -2.25
CA MET A 172 -9.43 9.73 -3.19
C MET A 172 -10.70 10.42 -2.65
N HIS A 173 -11.43 11.11 -3.53
CA HIS A 173 -12.78 11.60 -3.19
C HIS A 173 -13.75 10.41 -3.06
N PRO A 174 -14.75 10.44 -2.16
CA PRO A 174 -15.64 9.30 -1.90
C PRO A 174 -16.29 8.69 -3.15
N GLY A 175 -16.72 9.53 -4.11
CA GLY A 175 -17.27 9.05 -5.39
C GLY A 175 -16.30 8.20 -6.25
N TYR A 176 -14.98 8.35 -6.07
CA TYR A 176 -13.99 7.49 -6.72
C TYR A 176 -13.68 6.22 -5.91
N VAL A 177 -13.88 6.25 -4.59
CA VAL A 177 -13.71 5.07 -3.72
C VAL A 177 -14.73 4.00 -4.11
N GLU A 178 -15.98 4.36 -4.34
CA GLU A 178 -17.00 3.39 -4.81
C GLU A 178 -16.61 2.75 -6.15
N LYS A 179 -16.09 3.56 -7.08
CA LYS A 179 -15.58 3.06 -8.36
C LYS A 179 -14.43 2.08 -8.14
N LEU A 180 -13.45 2.45 -7.31
CA LEU A 180 -12.32 1.58 -6.96
C LEU A 180 -12.79 0.24 -6.40
N ILE A 181 -13.73 0.24 -5.46
CA ILE A 181 -14.27 -0.98 -4.84
C ILE A 181 -14.89 -1.90 -5.88
N ARG A 182 -15.73 -1.36 -6.78
CA ARG A 182 -16.32 -2.15 -7.88
C ARG A 182 -15.25 -2.81 -8.75
N GLN A 183 -14.14 -2.11 -9.00
CA GLN A 183 -13.04 -2.67 -9.77
C GLN A 183 -12.26 -3.73 -9.01
N LEU A 184 -12.00 -3.52 -7.72
CA LEU A 184 -11.33 -4.51 -6.88
C LEU A 184 -12.15 -5.81 -6.82
N ILE A 185 -13.48 -5.72 -6.71
CA ILE A 185 -14.35 -6.90 -6.73
C ILE A 185 -14.29 -7.61 -8.09
N LYS A 186 -14.38 -6.86 -9.21
CA LYS A 186 -14.27 -7.43 -10.55
C LYS A 186 -12.92 -8.09 -10.75
N LEU A 187 -11.84 -7.42 -10.37
CA LEU A 187 -10.48 -7.93 -10.45
C LEU A 187 -10.34 -9.25 -9.67
N ALA A 188 -10.84 -9.29 -8.44
CA ALA A 188 -10.80 -10.51 -7.63
C ALA A 188 -11.62 -11.66 -8.26
N LYS A 189 -12.78 -11.34 -8.83
CA LYS A 189 -13.72 -12.33 -9.37
C LYS A 189 -13.35 -12.85 -10.77
N GLU A 190 -12.98 -11.95 -11.67
CA GLU A 190 -12.75 -12.24 -13.10
C GLU A 190 -11.34 -12.76 -13.35
N GLU A 191 -10.35 -12.21 -12.64
CA GLU A 191 -8.94 -12.58 -12.79
C GLU A 191 -8.46 -13.56 -11.70
N ASN A 192 -9.37 -13.99 -10.81
CA ASN A 192 -9.09 -14.92 -9.71
C ASN A 192 -7.93 -14.46 -8.80
N ILE A 193 -7.96 -13.18 -8.44
CA ILE A 193 -6.95 -12.53 -7.59
C ILE A 193 -7.45 -12.42 -6.15
N GLN A 194 -6.65 -12.87 -5.19
CA GLN A 194 -6.85 -12.62 -3.78
C GLN A 194 -6.34 -11.22 -3.41
N LEU A 195 -7.22 -10.40 -2.83
CA LEU A 195 -6.88 -9.05 -2.41
C LEU A 195 -6.71 -8.97 -0.89
N PHE A 196 -5.61 -8.35 -0.47
CA PHE A 196 -5.40 -7.90 0.91
C PHE A 196 -5.30 -6.38 0.90
N ILE A 197 -6.24 -5.71 1.54
CA ILE A 197 -6.31 -4.25 1.53
C ILE A 197 -6.14 -3.76 2.96
N THR A 198 -5.21 -2.84 3.18
CA THR A 198 -5.17 -2.06 4.41
C THR A 198 -5.84 -0.71 4.17
N THR A 199 -6.64 -0.25 5.11
CA THR A 199 -7.27 1.07 5.02
C THR A 199 -7.63 1.58 6.42
N HIS A 200 -7.52 2.89 6.61
CA HIS A 200 -8.09 3.60 7.77
C HIS A 200 -9.38 4.36 7.40
N ASN A 201 -9.80 4.29 6.14
CA ASN A 201 -10.91 5.07 5.62
C ASN A 201 -12.23 4.30 5.78
N LEU A 202 -13.13 4.88 6.56
CA LEU A 202 -14.45 4.33 6.77
C LEU A 202 -15.27 4.29 5.48
N ASP A 203 -15.13 5.28 4.59
CA ASP A 203 -15.87 5.31 3.32
C ASP A 203 -15.56 4.08 2.46
N MET A 204 -14.33 3.56 2.52
CA MET A 204 -13.95 2.35 1.80
C MET A 204 -14.65 1.12 2.38
N ILE A 205 -14.65 0.99 3.71
CA ILE A 205 -15.29 -0.12 4.42
C ILE A 205 -16.81 -0.10 4.21
N GLU A 206 -17.43 1.06 4.41
CA GLU A 206 -18.86 1.29 4.17
C GLU A 206 -19.23 1.04 2.72
N GLY A 207 -18.36 1.44 1.78
CA GLY A 207 -18.53 1.16 0.38
C GLY A 207 -18.68 -0.33 0.10
N PHE A 208 -17.77 -1.18 0.61
CA PHE A 208 -17.87 -2.64 0.43
C PHE A 208 -19.17 -3.24 0.96
N LEU A 209 -19.73 -2.65 2.03
CA LEU A 209 -20.92 -3.13 2.73
C LEU A 209 -22.21 -2.43 2.29
N SER A 210 -22.14 -1.58 1.26
CA SER A 210 -23.25 -0.77 0.78
C SER A 210 -24.30 -1.59 0.03
N ASP A 211 -25.57 -1.17 0.12
CA ASP A 211 -26.69 -1.86 -0.54
C ASP A 211 -26.52 -2.00 -2.07
N PRO A 212 -26.04 -0.99 -2.83
CA PRO A 212 -25.83 -1.13 -4.27
C PRO A 212 -24.80 -2.20 -4.65
N LEU A 213 -23.81 -2.43 -3.78
CA LEU A 213 -22.79 -3.47 -3.98
C LEU A 213 -23.29 -4.84 -3.56
N GLU A 214 -24.13 -4.92 -2.54
CA GLU A 214 -24.81 -6.15 -2.18
C GLU A 214 -25.74 -6.64 -3.29
N GLU A 215 -26.55 -5.74 -3.88
CA GLU A 215 -27.46 -6.12 -4.97
C GLU A 215 -26.72 -6.67 -6.20
N SER A 216 -25.51 -6.16 -6.46
CA SER A 216 -24.72 -6.53 -7.63
C SER A 216 -23.72 -7.67 -7.39
N HIS A 217 -23.18 -7.81 -6.18
CA HIS A 217 -22.08 -8.72 -5.85
C HIS A 217 -22.26 -9.48 -4.52
N GLY A 218 -23.43 -9.42 -3.88
CA GLY A 218 -23.66 -9.91 -2.52
C GLY A 218 -23.33 -11.40 -2.31
N GLU A 219 -23.65 -12.29 -3.25
CA GLU A 219 -23.28 -13.71 -3.14
C GLU A 219 -21.76 -13.92 -3.06
N TYR A 220 -21.02 -13.17 -3.89
CA TYR A 220 -19.56 -13.23 -3.92
C TYR A 220 -18.96 -12.66 -2.64
N LEU A 221 -19.43 -11.49 -2.20
CA LEU A 221 -18.95 -10.82 -0.99
C LEU A 221 -19.21 -11.67 0.26
N ARG A 222 -20.40 -12.26 0.41
CA ARG A 222 -20.72 -13.16 1.53
C ARG A 222 -19.74 -14.33 1.68
N SER A 223 -19.24 -14.84 0.56
CA SER A 223 -18.39 -16.03 0.55
C SER A 223 -16.89 -15.70 0.67
N ASN A 224 -16.47 -14.49 0.26
CA ASN A 224 -15.05 -14.18 0.05
C ASN A 224 -14.56 -12.90 0.75
N PHE A 225 -15.46 -12.11 1.37
CA PHE A 225 -15.09 -10.86 2.03
C PHE A 225 -14.90 -11.04 3.53
N GLN A 226 -13.79 -10.51 4.05
CA GLN A 226 -13.46 -10.52 5.46
C GLN A 226 -12.81 -9.19 5.87
N ILE A 227 -13.19 -8.69 7.04
CA ILE A 227 -12.57 -7.53 7.68
C ILE A 227 -11.78 -8.03 8.88
N ILE A 228 -10.51 -7.62 8.97
CA ILE A 228 -9.65 -7.90 10.11
C ILE A 228 -9.36 -6.57 10.81
N GLN A 229 -9.96 -6.36 11.98
CA GLN A 229 -9.72 -5.17 12.76
C GLN A 229 -8.57 -5.40 13.74
N MET A 230 -7.53 -4.57 13.61
CA MET A 230 -6.29 -4.65 14.39
C MET A 230 -6.28 -3.73 15.62
N THR A 231 -7.32 -2.93 15.86
CA THR A 231 -7.43 -2.02 16.99
C THR A 231 -7.91 -2.74 18.26
N GLY A 232 -6.97 -3.17 19.11
CA GLY A 232 -7.28 -3.71 20.44
C GLY A 232 -6.26 -4.73 21.00
N LYS A 233 -6.52 -5.26 22.20
CA LYS A 233 -5.76 -6.41 22.76
C LYS A 233 -6.14 -7.75 22.12
N ILE A 234 -7.27 -7.80 21.42
CA ILE A 234 -7.84 -8.97 20.75
C ILE A 234 -8.16 -8.53 19.31
N HIS A 235 -7.69 -9.30 18.33
CA HIS A 235 -8.03 -9.07 16.91
C HIS A 235 -9.49 -9.48 16.70
N ARG A 236 -10.22 -8.71 15.90
CA ARG A 236 -11.58 -9.07 15.49
C ARG A 236 -11.58 -9.43 14.01
N GLU A 237 -12.18 -10.57 13.69
CA GLU A 237 -12.41 -11.03 12.34
C GLU A 237 -13.91 -11.00 12.10
N LEU A 238 -14.34 -10.25 11.09
CA LEU A 238 -15.74 -10.08 10.74
C LEU A 238 -15.95 -10.56 9.30
N GLY A 239 -16.89 -11.48 9.12
CA GLY A 239 -17.40 -11.79 7.78
C GLY A 239 -18.28 -10.65 7.25
N TYR A 240 -18.70 -10.76 5.99
CA TYR A 240 -19.52 -9.74 5.32
C TYR A 240 -20.77 -9.30 6.11
N GLU A 241 -21.60 -10.25 6.55
CA GLU A 241 -22.85 -9.93 7.27
C GLU A 241 -22.58 -9.26 8.63
N GLN A 242 -21.61 -9.78 9.37
CA GLN A 242 -21.22 -9.21 10.67
C GLN A 242 -20.64 -7.80 10.53
N GLY A 243 -19.82 -7.59 9.50
CA GLY A 243 -19.29 -6.26 9.18
C GLY A 243 -20.41 -5.28 8.83
N LYS A 244 -21.42 -5.72 8.06
CA LYS A 244 -22.57 -4.88 7.70
C LYS A 244 -23.37 -4.46 8.94
N GLU A 245 -23.68 -5.40 9.83
CA GLU A 245 -24.37 -5.12 11.09
C GLU A 245 -23.60 -4.10 11.94
N GLU A 246 -22.29 -4.31 12.15
CA GLU A 246 -21.47 -3.43 13.00
C GLU A 246 -21.35 -2.02 12.41
N VAL A 247 -21.22 -1.89 11.08
CA VAL A 247 -21.22 -0.58 10.42
C VAL A 247 -22.58 0.13 10.53
N GLN A 248 -23.68 -0.61 10.45
CA GLN A 248 -25.02 -0.05 10.64
C GLN A 248 -25.26 0.39 12.08
N GLU A 249 -24.78 -0.37 13.07
CA GLU A 249 -24.83 0.02 14.48
C GLU A 249 -23.98 1.28 14.74
N LEU A 250 -22.75 1.33 14.24
CA LEU A 250 -21.87 2.51 14.34
C LEU A 250 -22.49 3.74 13.69
N ASN A 251 -23.05 3.60 12.48
CA ASN A 251 -23.76 4.69 11.82
C ASN A 251 -25.02 5.11 12.57
N SER A 252 -25.72 4.17 13.20
CA SER A 252 -26.90 4.47 14.03
C SER A 252 -26.51 5.18 15.33
N ASP A 253 -25.34 4.87 15.90
CA ASP A 253 -24.78 5.52 17.09
C ASP A 253 -24.26 6.94 16.76
N LEU A 254 -23.58 7.11 15.63
CA LEU A 254 -23.15 8.41 15.11
C LEU A 254 -24.33 9.30 14.67
N ARG A 255 -25.46 8.69 14.29
CA ARG A 255 -26.72 9.37 13.95
C ARG A 255 -27.71 9.42 15.13
N GLY A 256 -27.32 8.94 16.31
CA GLY A 256 -28.17 8.77 17.48
C GLY A 256 -28.11 9.92 18.47
N ILE A 257 -29.17 10.75 18.44
CA ILE A 257 -29.64 11.81 19.36
C ILE A 257 -28.91 13.16 19.33
#